data_AF-A0A2G9V4H8-F1
#
_entry.id   AF-A0A2G9V4H8-F1
#
_cell.length_a   1.000
_cell.length_b   1.000
_cell.length_c   1.000
_cell.angle_alpha   90.00
_cell.angle_beta   90.00
_cell.angle_gamma   90.00
#
_symmetry.space_group_name_H-M   'P 1'
#
loop_
_entity.id
_entity.type
_entity.pdbx_description
1 polymer ?
#
loop_
_entity_poly.entity_id
_entity_poly.type
_entity_poly.pdbx_seq_one_letter_code
_entity_poly.pdbx_strand_id
1 'polypeptide(L)'
;MTIIFVTTANMGSATLGSNFFRDPPKRRAAKRCAFEDKKDACNVCIGVLENFKPVKDSQWLILYSESVYETFSRMSRCARDEERQLAWNRLKELMYELTLAAKKAWKDKNDPDRLSIYVSFAKLCKSYLDVADDESFKMCETMAKEAKFVGKGTLSDDQWKEANQSIEQIKKIISDALHERELLDDSE
;
A
#
# COMPACT_ATOMS: atom_id res chain seq x y z
N MET A 1 15.30 46.41 -17.20
CA MET A 1 16.19 46.02 -18.30
C MET A 1 17.43 46.90 -18.21
N THR A 2 18.49 46.42 -17.55
CA THR A 2 19.81 47.05 -17.62
C THR A 2 20.86 45.95 -17.51
N ILE A 3 21.53 45.73 -18.63
CA ILE A 3 22.67 44.85 -18.81
C ILE A 3 23.91 45.67 -18.43
N ILE A 4 24.78 45.13 -17.58
CA ILE A 4 26.13 45.65 -17.39
C ILE A 4 27.11 44.52 -17.71
N PHE A 5 27.75 44.64 -18.86
CA PHE A 5 28.98 43.95 -19.23
C PHE A 5 30.14 44.89 -18.91
N VAL A 6 31.13 44.43 -18.14
CA VAL A 6 32.51 44.91 -18.27
C VAL A 6 33.45 43.72 -18.11
N THR A 7 34.15 43.43 -19.20
CA THR A 7 35.27 42.51 -19.35
C THR A 7 36.57 43.20 -18.93
N THR A 8 37.48 42.48 -18.28
CA THR A 8 38.92 42.50 -18.61
C THR A 8 39.61 41.27 -18.03
N ALA A 9 40.38 40.61 -18.88
CA ALA A 9 41.21 39.46 -18.58
C ALA A 9 42.46 39.83 -17.78
N ASN A 10 43.02 38.87 -17.02
CA ASN A 10 44.46 38.80 -16.88
C ASN A 10 44.93 37.35 -16.80
N MET A 11 45.95 37.04 -17.60
CA MET A 11 46.58 35.73 -17.73
C MET A 11 47.60 35.52 -16.60
N GLY A 12 47.59 34.34 -16.00
CA GLY A 12 48.65 33.83 -15.15
C GLY A 12 48.78 32.33 -15.34
N SER A 13 49.88 31.90 -15.96
CA SER A 13 50.27 30.50 -16.18
C SER A 13 51.22 30.05 -15.08
N ALA A 14 50.99 28.85 -14.49
CA ALA A 14 52.03 27.89 -14.09
C ALA A 14 51.44 26.62 -13.43
N THR A 15 51.38 25.55 -14.22
CA THR A 15 51.79 24.14 -13.97
C THR A 15 51.57 23.40 -12.64
N LEU A 16 50.97 22.21 -12.83
CA LEU A 16 51.26 20.87 -12.24
C LEU A 16 50.88 20.58 -10.77
N GLY A 17 49.90 19.68 -10.60
CA GLY A 17 49.65 19.02 -9.32
C GLY A 17 48.46 18.06 -9.34
N SER A 18 48.72 16.81 -9.75
CA SER A 18 48.06 15.57 -9.28
C SER A 18 46.53 15.45 -9.27
N ASN A 19 46.06 14.51 -10.09
CA ASN A 19 44.81 13.76 -9.97
C ASN A 19 44.37 13.51 -8.52
N PHE A 20 43.20 14.04 -8.14
CA PHE A 20 42.43 13.52 -7.02
C PHE A 20 40.94 13.58 -7.39
N PHE A 21 40.51 12.56 -8.14
CA PHE A 21 39.10 12.26 -8.35
C PHE A 21 38.52 11.83 -6.99
N ARG A 22 37.98 12.77 -6.22
CA ARG A 22 37.09 12.44 -5.09
C ARG A 22 35.67 12.38 -5.61
N ASP A 23 35.18 11.16 -5.80
CA ASP A 23 33.74 10.91 -5.90
C ASP A 23 33.00 11.54 -4.71
N PRO A 24 31.86 12.23 -4.91
CA PRO A 24 31.12 12.82 -3.81
C PRO A 24 30.28 11.76 -3.07
N PRO A 25 30.38 11.62 -1.74
CA PRO A 25 29.61 10.63 -0.96
C PRO A 25 28.13 11.03 -0.70
N LYS A 26 27.62 12.09 -1.34
CA LYS A 26 26.36 12.75 -0.91
C LYS A 26 25.07 12.08 -1.39
N ARG A 27 25.09 11.27 -2.45
CA ARG A 27 23.85 10.67 -3.00
C ARG A 27 23.27 9.53 -2.14
N ARG A 28 24.10 8.79 -1.40
CA ARG A 28 23.64 7.66 -0.56
C ARG A 28 23.04 8.14 0.79
N ALA A 29 23.60 9.19 1.39
CA ALA A 29 23.10 9.74 2.65
C ALA A 29 21.74 10.45 2.48
N ALA A 30 21.57 11.26 1.43
CA ALA A 30 20.29 11.93 1.14
C ALA A 30 19.15 10.92 0.85
N LYS A 31 19.47 9.80 0.19
CA LYS A 31 18.49 8.74 -0.13
C LYS A 31 18.08 7.92 1.11
N ARG A 32 18.98 7.76 2.11
CA ARG A 32 18.63 7.14 3.40
C ARG A 32 17.74 8.05 4.24
N CYS A 33 18.07 9.34 4.34
CA CYS A 33 17.24 10.31 5.06
C CYS A 33 15.79 10.30 4.56
N ALA A 34 15.61 10.44 3.24
CA ALA A 34 14.28 10.46 2.61
C ALA A 34 13.50 9.14 2.69
N PHE A 35 14.13 8.03 3.07
CA PHE A 35 13.49 6.74 3.25
C PHE A 35 12.97 6.58 4.67
N GLU A 36 13.78 6.93 5.67
CA GLU A 36 13.33 6.88 7.07
C GLU A 36 12.28 7.94 7.37
N ASP A 37 12.39 9.14 6.78
CA ASP A 37 11.34 10.17 6.91
C ASP A 37 9.97 9.67 6.42
N LYS A 38 9.95 8.82 5.37
CA LYS A 38 8.71 8.23 4.85
C LYS A 38 8.18 7.13 5.76
N LYS A 39 9.06 6.30 6.31
CA LYS A 39 8.69 5.25 7.27
C LYS A 39 8.10 5.87 8.54
N ASP A 40 8.76 6.90 9.05
CA ASP A 40 8.31 7.63 10.25
C ASP A 40 6.95 8.30 10.01
N ALA A 41 6.76 8.93 8.85
CA ALA A 41 5.46 9.46 8.47
C ALA A 41 4.37 8.38 8.42
N CYS A 42 4.67 7.21 7.86
CA CYS A 42 3.73 6.08 7.87
C CYS A 42 3.43 5.61 9.29
N ASN A 43 4.43 5.50 10.17
CA ASN A 43 4.24 5.12 11.57
C ASN A 43 3.33 6.09 12.33
N VAL A 44 3.49 7.40 12.09
CA VAL A 44 2.60 8.43 12.65
C VAL A 44 1.16 8.23 12.15
N CYS A 45 0.97 8.03 10.84
CA CYS A 45 -0.34 7.78 10.26
C CYS A 45 -0.99 6.51 10.83
N ILE A 46 -0.24 5.40 10.96
CA ILE A 46 -0.76 4.16 11.55
C ILE A 46 -1.19 4.41 12.99
N GLY A 47 -0.38 5.12 13.79
CA GLY A 47 -0.75 5.47 15.16
C GLY A 47 -2.02 6.30 15.25
N VAL A 48 -2.27 7.18 14.28
CA VAL A 48 -3.54 7.92 14.18
C VAL A 48 -4.69 6.98 13.81
N LEU A 49 -4.50 6.09 12.83
CA LEU A 49 -5.52 5.15 12.36
C LEU A 49 -5.98 4.18 13.46
N GLU A 50 -5.05 3.65 14.25
CA GLU A 50 -5.35 2.72 15.36
C GLU A 50 -6.21 3.32 16.48
N ASN A 51 -6.18 4.65 16.64
CA ASN A 51 -6.95 5.32 17.68
C ASN A 51 -8.40 5.62 17.24
N PHE A 52 -8.75 5.33 15.98
CA PHE A 52 -10.11 5.51 15.49
C PHE A 52 -10.93 4.24 15.63
N LYS A 53 -12.10 4.36 16.26
CA LYS A 53 -13.09 3.29 16.28
C LYS A 53 -13.95 3.38 15.02
N PRO A 54 -14.05 2.31 14.22
CA PRO A 54 -14.83 2.37 13.01
C PRO A 54 -16.32 2.57 13.30
N VAL A 55 -16.87 3.64 12.73
CA VAL A 55 -18.30 4.01 12.83
C VAL A 55 -19.07 3.27 11.74
N LYS A 56 -20.38 3.06 11.90
CA LYS A 56 -21.23 2.39 10.89
C LYS A 56 -21.56 3.27 9.67
N ASP A 57 -20.95 4.44 9.57
CA ASP A 57 -21.17 5.36 8.47
C ASP A 57 -20.39 4.88 7.23
N SER A 58 -21.10 4.65 6.12
CA SER A 58 -20.52 4.03 4.92
C SER A 58 -19.44 4.91 4.29
N GLN A 59 -19.68 6.22 4.19
CA GLN A 59 -18.71 7.16 3.60
C GLN A 59 -17.44 7.24 4.44
N TRP A 60 -17.60 7.32 5.76
CA TRP A 60 -16.46 7.31 6.68
C TRP A 60 -15.67 6.01 6.58
N LEU A 61 -16.34 4.86 6.48
CA LEU A 61 -15.66 3.56 6.34
C LEU A 61 -14.87 3.45 5.03
N ILE A 62 -15.38 4.00 3.93
CA ILE A 62 -14.65 4.05 2.66
C ILE A 62 -13.38 4.88 2.84
N LEU A 63 -13.50 6.12 3.34
CA LEU A 63 -12.35 7.01 3.57
C LEU A 63 -11.31 6.40 4.52
N TYR A 64 -11.78 5.74 5.58
CA TYR A 64 -10.92 5.05 6.52
C TYR A 64 -10.19 3.88 5.84
N SER A 65 -10.89 3.07 5.05
CA SER A 65 -10.31 1.95 4.31
C SER A 65 -9.26 2.40 3.29
N GLU A 66 -9.51 3.51 2.58
CA GLU A 66 -8.56 4.11 1.63
C GLU A 66 -7.32 4.63 2.36
N SER A 67 -7.51 5.26 3.53
CA SER A 67 -6.40 5.76 4.35
C SER A 67 -5.53 4.64 4.90
N VAL A 68 -6.14 3.53 5.34
CA VAL A 68 -5.43 2.31 5.72
C VAL A 68 -4.66 1.76 4.53
N TYR A 69 -5.31 1.59 3.38
CA TYR A 69 -4.67 1.09 2.18
C TYR A 69 -3.45 1.92 1.76
N GLU A 70 -3.60 3.23 1.66
CA GLU A 70 -2.52 4.12 1.22
C GLU A 70 -1.34 4.11 2.20
N THR A 71 -1.63 4.14 3.51
CA THR A 71 -0.59 4.12 4.55
C THR A 71 0.20 2.81 4.52
N PHE A 72 -0.49 1.67 4.48
CA PHE A 72 0.19 0.37 4.46
C PHE A 72 0.82 0.02 3.11
N SER A 73 0.28 0.51 1.99
CA SER A 73 0.92 0.37 0.67
C SER A 73 2.23 1.17 0.57
N ARG A 74 2.33 2.30 1.28
CA ARG A 74 3.59 3.04 1.40
C ARG A 74 4.53 2.37 2.39
N MET A 75 4.01 1.92 3.53
CA MET A 75 4.79 1.22 4.55
C MET A 75 5.45 -0.04 3.98
N SER A 76 4.77 -0.80 3.12
CA SER A 76 5.32 -2.00 2.48
C SER A 76 6.54 -1.73 1.59
N ARG A 77 6.78 -0.48 1.18
CA ARG A 77 7.95 -0.11 0.37
C ARG A 77 9.12 0.36 1.22
N CYS A 78 8.88 0.66 2.50
CA CYS A 78 9.89 1.18 3.41
C CYS A 78 10.22 0.29 4.62
N ALA A 79 9.29 -0.53 5.10
CA ALA A 79 9.55 -1.51 6.15
C ALA A 79 10.41 -2.66 5.61
N ARG A 80 11.34 -3.15 6.44
CA ARG A 80 12.21 -4.31 6.12
C ARG A 80 12.15 -5.36 7.23
N ASP A 81 12.37 -6.61 6.85
CA ASP A 81 12.55 -7.73 7.77
C ASP A 81 11.45 -7.76 8.84
N GLU A 82 11.82 -7.77 10.12
CA GLU A 82 10.89 -7.80 11.26
C GLU A 82 9.88 -6.63 11.27
N GLU A 83 10.24 -5.46 10.74
CA GLU A 83 9.32 -4.30 10.66
C GLU A 83 8.13 -4.58 9.75
N ARG A 84 8.32 -5.40 8.70
CA ARG A 84 7.24 -5.80 7.79
C ARG A 84 6.23 -6.69 8.51
N GLN A 85 6.71 -7.63 9.32
CA GLN A 85 5.87 -8.49 10.14
C GLN A 85 5.09 -7.67 11.18
N LEU A 86 5.73 -6.69 11.83
CA LEU A 86 5.07 -5.80 12.78
C LEU A 86 3.99 -4.94 12.09
N ALA A 87 4.31 -4.35 10.93
CA ALA A 87 3.34 -3.61 10.14
C ALA A 87 2.17 -4.49 9.71
N TRP A 88 2.43 -5.73 9.28
CA TRP A 88 1.41 -6.69 8.91
C TRP A 88 0.47 -7.03 10.06
N ASN A 89 1.01 -7.29 11.26
CA ASN A 89 0.20 -7.59 12.43
C ASN A 89 -0.76 -6.44 12.78
N ARG A 90 -0.26 -5.19 12.74
CA ARG A 90 -1.09 -3.99 12.96
C ARG A 90 -2.17 -3.84 11.88
N LEU A 91 -1.82 -4.09 10.62
CA LEU A 91 -2.78 -4.09 9.52
C LEU A 91 -3.91 -5.11 9.74
N LYS A 92 -3.59 -6.33 10.18
CA LYS A 92 -4.60 -7.37 10.42
C LYS A 92 -5.62 -6.95 11.49
N GLU A 93 -5.17 -6.30 12.56
CA GLU A 93 -6.06 -5.79 13.59
C GLU A 93 -7.01 -4.72 13.03
N LEU A 94 -6.49 -3.76 12.27
CA LEU A 94 -7.30 -2.72 11.62
C LEU A 94 -8.30 -3.32 10.61
N MET A 95 -7.85 -4.30 9.82
CA MET A 95 -8.71 -5.00 8.87
C MET A 95 -9.79 -5.82 9.55
N TYR A 96 -9.49 -6.45 10.69
CA TYR A 96 -10.49 -7.16 11.48
C TYR A 96 -11.62 -6.21 11.91
N GLU A 97 -11.28 -5.07 12.51
CA GLU A 97 -12.28 -4.08 12.92
C GLU A 97 -13.06 -3.52 11.73
N LEU A 98 -12.35 -3.20 10.64
CA LEU A 98 -12.96 -2.69 9.41
C LEU A 98 -13.95 -3.68 8.81
N THR A 99 -13.63 -4.98 8.77
CA THR A 99 -14.55 -6.00 8.25
C THR A 99 -15.77 -6.19 9.14
N LEU A 100 -15.64 -6.04 10.46
CA LEU A 100 -16.78 -6.07 11.38
C LEU A 100 -17.69 -4.85 11.20
N ALA A 101 -17.12 -3.67 10.95
CA ALA A 101 -17.88 -2.45 10.69
C ALA A 101 -18.56 -2.50 9.32
N ALA A 102 -17.85 -2.97 8.28
CA ALA A 102 -18.37 -3.13 6.93
C ALA A 102 -19.58 -4.07 6.88
N LYS A 103 -19.55 -5.19 7.62
CA LYS A 103 -20.69 -6.10 7.77
C LYS A 103 -21.95 -5.42 8.34
N LYS A 104 -21.78 -4.36 9.14
CA LYS A 104 -22.89 -3.62 9.76
C LYS A 104 -23.39 -2.49 8.86
N ALA A 105 -22.49 -1.85 8.10
CA ALA A 105 -22.83 -0.78 7.16
C ALA A 105 -23.50 -1.33 5.89
N TRP A 106 -22.96 -2.41 5.33
CA TRP A 106 -23.46 -3.05 4.11
C TRP A 106 -23.89 -4.49 4.38
N LYS A 107 -25.21 -4.68 4.41
CA LYS A 107 -25.83 -6.00 4.70
C LYS A 107 -25.48 -7.02 3.63
N ASP A 108 -25.62 -6.63 2.37
CA ASP A 108 -25.38 -7.49 1.24
C ASP A 108 -23.88 -7.68 1.01
N LYS A 109 -23.48 -8.92 0.74
CA LYS A 109 -22.05 -9.28 0.61
C LYS A 109 -21.47 -8.88 -0.74
N ASN A 110 -22.33 -8.66 -1.74
CA ASN A 110 -22.00 -8.23 -3.08
C ASN A 110 -22.03 -6.69 -3.26
N ASP A 111 -22.24 -5.94 -2.18
CA ASP A 111 -22.22 -4.48 -2.23
C ASP A 111 -20.84 -3.99 -2.73
N PRO A 112 -20.78 -3.12 -3.76
CA PRO A 112 -19.52 -2.66 -4.34
C PRO A 112 -18.58 -1.98 -3.35
N ASP A 113 -19.12 -1.12 -2.48
CA ASP A 113 -18.31 -0.38 -1.50
C ASP A 113 -17.72 -1.36 -0.49
N ARG A 114 -18.52 -2.34 -0.04
CA ARG A 114 -18.03 -3.42 0.83
C ARG A 114 -16.95 -4.25 0.15
N LEU A 115 -17.11 -4.56 -1.14
CA LEU A 115 -16.12 -5.33 -1.91
C LEU A 115 -14.82 -4.54 -2.14
N SER A 116 -14.88 -3.22 -2.27
CA SER A 116 -13.71 -2.35 -2.45
C SER A 116 -12.71 -2.46 -1.28
N ILE A 117 -13.20 -2.69 -0.06
CA ILE A 117 -12.39 -2.94 1.14
C ILE A 117 -11.56 -4.22 0.95
N TYR A 118 -12.18 -5.28 0.44
CA TYR A 118 -11.50 -6.56 0.21
C TYR A 118 -10.57 -6.53 -1.01
N VAL A 119 -10.88 -5.71 -2.04
CA VAL A 119 -9.94 -5.42 -3.13
C VAL A 119 -8.67 -4.78 -2.56
N SER A 120 -8.82 -3.77 -1.70
CA SER A 120 -7.69 -3.09 -1.06
C SER A 120 -6.89 -4.04 -0.16
N PHE A 121 -7.58 -4.89 0.60
CA PHE A 121 -6.91 -5.89 1.43
C PHE A 121 -6.13 -6.92 0.61
N ALA A 122 -6.71 -7.45 -0.47
CA ALA A 122 -6.01 -8.38 -1.36
C ALA A 122 -4.72 -7.77 -1.96
N LYS A 123 -4.76 -6.49 -2.34
CA LYS A 123 -3.56 -5.75 -2.81
C LYS A 123 -2.50 -5.65 -1.71
N LEU A 124 -2.89 -5.49 -0.45
CA LEU A 124 -1.98 -5.46 0.68
C LEU A 124 -1.39 -6.85 0.98
N CYS A 125 -2.20 -7.92 0.93
CA CYS A 125 -1.69 -9.29 1.02
C CYS A 125 -0.57 -9.52 0.00
N LYS A 126 -0.77 -9.10 -1.25
CA LYS A 126 0.26 -9.18 -2.30
C LYS A 126 1.48 -8.28 -2.00
N SER A 127 1.27 -7.10 -1.44
CA SER A 127 2.38 -6.17 -1.10
C SER A 127 3.23 -6.64 0.08
N TYR A 128 2.67 -7.51 0.92
CA TYR A 128 3.28 -8.10 2.11
C TYR A 128 3.45 -9.61 1.94
N LEU A 129 3.70 -10.08 0.71
CA LEU A 129 3.68 -11.50 0.34
C LEU A 129 4.55 -12.40 1.23
N ASP A 130 5.68 -11.86 1.69
CA ASP A 130 6.67 -12.51 2.55
C ASP A 130 6.19 -12.76 3.99
N VAL A 131 5.21 -11.99 4.46
CA VAL A 131 4.69 -12.05 5.86
C VAL A 131 3.18 -12.29 5.93
N ALA A 132 2.48 -12.23 4.80
CA ALA A 132 1.04 -12.43 4.72
C ALA A 132 0.68 -13.90 4.94
N ASP A 133 -0.21 -14.15 5.91
CA ASP A 133 -0.65 -15.50 6.27
C ASP A 133 -1.77 -16.04 5.37
N ASP A 134 -1.87 -17.36 5.31
CA ASP A 134 -2.88 -18.08 4.54
C ASP A 134 -4.31 -17.70 4.93
N GLU A 135 -4.55 -17.36 6.20
CA GLU A 135 -5.86 -16.93 6.67
C GLU A 135 -6.30 -15.64 5.99
N SER A 136 -5.39 -14.69 5.77
CA SER A 136 -5.66 -13.43 5.09
C SER A 136 -5.99 -13.63 3.61
N PHE A 137 -5.28 -14.52 2.91
CA PHE A 137 -5.62 -14.91 1.54
C PHE A 137 -6.99 -15.58 1.47
N LYS A 138 -7.23 -16.56 2.37
CA LYS A 138 -8.50 -17.28 2.46
C LYS A 138 -9.67 -16.36 2.75
N MET A 139 -9.49 -15.34 3.60
CA MET A 139 -10.52 -14.35 3.87
C MET A 139 -10.95 -13.61 2.60
N CYS A 140 -9.99 -13.14 1.79
CA CYS A 140 -10.28 -12.47 0.53
C CYS A 140 -11.01 -13.41 -0.45
N GLU A 141 -10.56 -14.65 -0.58
CA GLU A 141 -11.22 -15.64 -1.43
C GLU A 141 -12.64 -15.94 -0.99
N THR A 142 -12.85 -16.19 0.30
CA THR A 142 -14.17 -16.51 0.86
C THR A 142 -15.12 -15.36 0.58
N MET A 143 -14.71 -14.11 0.79
CA MET A 143 -15.56 -12.96 0.51
C MET A 143 -15.93 -12.83 -0.96
N ALA A 144 -14.97 -13.04 -1.88
CA ALA A 144 -15.25 -13.04 -3.31
C ALA A 144 -16.19 -14.19 -3.73
N LYS A 145 -16.01 -15.39 -3.15
CA LYS A 145 -16.87 -16.56 -3.38
C LYS A 145 -18.30 -16.31 -2.86
N GLU A 146 -18.44 -15.79 -1.65
CA GLU A 146 -19.73 -15.47 -1.06
C GLU A 146 -20.46 -14.37 -1.82
N ALA A 147 -19.78 -13.29 -2.21
CA ALA A 147 -20.36 -12.22 -3.01
C ALA A 147 -20.84 -12.72 -4.39
N LYS A 148 -20.04 -13.59 -5.04
CA LYS A 148 -20.45 -14.23 -6.29
C LYS A 148 -21.69 -15.11 -6.11
N PHE A 149 -21.78 -15.82 -4.98
CA PHE A 149 -22.93 -16.68 -4.67
C PHE A 149 -24.22 -15.87 -4.45
N VAL A 150 -24.13 -14.68 -3.84
CA VAL A 150 -25.28 -13.77 -3.70
C VAL A 150 -25.85 -13.37 -5.07
N GLY A 151 -25.01 -13.25 -6.09
CA GLY A 151 -25.43 -12.89 -7.44
C GLY A 151 -25.86 -11.42 -7.53
N LYS A 152 -26.68 -11.06 -8.53
CA LYS A 152 -27.11 -9.67 -8.75
C LYS A 152 -28.01 -9.14 -7.63
N GLY A 153 -28.94 -9.96 -7.14
CA GLY A 153 -29.89 -9.57 -6.09
C GLY A 153 -30.67 -8.30 -6.44
N THR A 154 -30.61 -7.30 -5.54
CA THR A 154 -31.26 -5.99 -5.64
C THR A 154 -30.40 -4.92 -6.31
N LEU A 155 -29.17 -5.24 -6.72
CA LEU A 155 -28.26 -4.28 -7.33
C LEU A 155 -28.75 -3.85 -8.72
N SER A 156 -28.51 -2.58 -9.04
CA SER A 156 -28.62 -2.09 -10.42
C SER A 156 -27.61 -2.77 -11.34
N ASP A 157 -27.79 -2.67 -12.66
CA ASP A 157 -26.85 -3.25 -13.62
C ASP A 157 -25.43 -2.68 -13.47
N ASP A 158 -25.31 -1.38 -13.21
CA ASP A 158 -24.02 -0.72 -13.00
C ASP A 158 -23.34 -1.20 -11.72
N GLN A 159 -24.07 -1.25 -10.60
CA GLN A 159 -23.53 -1.78 -9.34
C GLN A 159 -23.15 -3.25 -9.46
N TRP A 160 -23.94 -4.06 -10.18
CA TRP A 160 -23.63 -5.46 -10.39
C TRP A 160 -22.38 -5.66 -11.25
N LYS A 161 -22.20 -4.82 -12.27
CA LYS A 161 -20.98 -4.82 -13.09
C LYS A 161 -19.76 -4.48 -12.24
N GLU A 162 -19.85 -3.46 -11.39
CA GLU A 162 -18.77 -3.06 -10.48
C GLU A 162 -18.45 -4.13 -9.43
N ALA A 163 -19.48 -4.74 -8.84
CA ALA A 163 -19.32 -5.86 -7.91
C ALA A 163 -18.59 -7.04 -8.56
N ASN A 164 -18.96 -7.41 -9.79
CA ASN A 164 -18.27 -8.47 -10.52
C ASN A 164 -16.82 -8.11 -10.83
N GLN A 165 -16.55 -6.87 -11.24
CA GLN A 165 -15.18 -6.41 -11.46
C GLN A 165 -14.34 -6.56 -10.19
N SER A 166 -14.88 -6.15 -9.04
CA SER A 166 -14.22 -6.29 -7.74
C SER A 166 -13.99 -7.76 -7.36
N ILE A 167 -14.98 -8.64 -7.55
CA ILE A 167 -14.88 -10.08 -7.29
C ILE A 167 -13.76 -10.72 -8.13
N GLU A 168 -13.74 -10.44 -9.43
CA GLU A 168 -12.72 -11.01 -10.33
C GLU A 168 -11.34 -10.41 -10.07
N GLN A 169 -11.27 -9.12 -9.69
CA GLN A 169 -10.02 -8.48 -9.28
C GLN A 169 -9.45 -9.13 -8.01
N ILE A 170 -10.27 -9.40 -6.99
CA ILE A 170 -9.82 -10.10 -5.78
C ILE A 170 -9.24 -11.47 -6.15
N LYS A 171 -9.98 -12.28 -6.91
CA LYS A 171 -9.51 -13.62 -7.32
C LYS A 171 -8.19 -13.56 -8.07
N LYS A 172 -8.06 -12.63 -9.02
CA LYS A 172 -6.84 -12.46 -9.79
C LYS A 172 -5.66 -12.10 -8.89
N ILE A 173 -5.81 -11.10 -8.02
CA ILE A 173 -4.72 -10.67 -7.13
C ILE A 173 -4.27 -11.81 -6.21
N ILE A 174 -5.21 -12.55 -5.64
CA ILE A 174 -4.90 -13.67 -4.74
C ILE A 174 -4.24 -14.81 -5.51
N SER A 175 -4.76 -15.18 -6.68
CA SER A 175 -4.15 -16.22 -7.53
C SER A 175 -2.73 -15.84 -7.95
N ASP A 176 -2.51 -14.60 -8.38
CA ASP A 176 -1.19 -14.11 -8.76
C ASP A 176 -0.24 -14.13 -7.55
N ALA A 177 -0.70 -13.69 -6.38
CA ALA A 177 0.11 -13.67 -5.16
C ALA A 177 0.49 -15.07 -4.69
N LEU A 178 -0.45 -16.02 -4.65
CA LEU A 178 -0.16 -17.40 -4.25
C LEU A 178 0.85 -18.06 -5.20
N HIS A 179 0.71 -17.84 -6.51
CA HIS A 179 1.69 -18.32 -7.47
C HIS A 179 3.07 -17.68 -7.28
N GLU A 180 3.13 -16.36 -7.05
CA GLU A 180 4.39 -15.66 -6.75
C GLU A 180 5.04 -16.19 -5.45
N ARG A 181 4.24 -16.59 -4.46
CA ARG A 181 4.74 -17.15 -3.19
C ARG A 181 5.33 -18.55 -3.37
N GLU A 182 4.68 -19.42 -4.14
CA GLU A 182 5.21 -20.74 -4.48
C GLU A 182 6.60 -20.64 -5.14
N LEU A 183 6.79 -19.65 -6.02
CA LEU A 183 8.10 -19.41 -6.67
C LEU A 183 9.19 -18.93 -5.69
N LEU A 184 8.82 -18.26 -4.59
CA LEU A 184 9.77 -17.85 -3.55
C LEU A 184 10.18 -19.05 -2.70
N ASP A 185 9.23 -19.90 -2.32
CA ASP A 185 9.47 -21.11 -1.52
C ASP A 185 10.33 -22.14 -2.27
N ASP A 186 10.15 -22.26 -3.60
CA ASP A 186 10.95 -23.15 -4.46
C ASP A 186 12.41 -22.67 -4.67
N SER A 187 12.73 -21.44 -4.25
CA SER A 187 14.04 -20.81 -4.46
C SER A 187 15.00 -20.92 -3.26
N GLU A 188 14.57 -21.51 -2.14
CA GLU A 188 15.38 -21.79 -0.94
C GLU A 188 15.95 -23.21 -0.91
#